data_AF-A0A3T0Y5N4-F1
#
_entry.id   AF-A0A3T0Y5N4-F1
#
_cell.length_a   1.000
_cell.length_b   1.000
_cell.length_c   1.000
_cell.angle_alpha   90.00
_cell.angle_beta   90.00
_cell.angle_gamma   90.00
#
_symmetry.space_group_name_H-M   'P 1'
#
loop_
_entity.id
_entity.type
_entity.pdbx_description
1 polymer ?
#
loop_
_entity_poly.entity_id
_entity_poly.type
_entity_poly.pdbx_seq_one_letter_code
_entity_poly.pdbx_strand_id
1 'polypeptide(L)'
;MPCSPRRNVILRGAELVPLIGQDFVLESGGGRVAFHGGRHAHPCAWMDRVLAPGAHKAMRGRGGLRCRPLSSGVLQRGPAVLISPVRLDPGRASAPSVLRPSRLP
;
A
#
# COMPACT_ATOMS: atom_id res chain seq x y z
N MET A 1 9.59 19.62 10.73
CA MET A 1 9.42 18.82 9.49
C MET A 1 8.49 17.65 9.81
N PRO A 2 7.31 17.52 9.18
CA PRO A 2 6.43 16.39 9.46
C PRO A 2 7.11 15.11 8.98
N CYS A 3 7.16 14.07 9.84
CA CYS A 3 7.72 12.81 9.42
C CYS A 3 6.82 12.23 8.31
N SER A 4 7.38 12.11 7.11
CA SER A 4 6.67 11.40 6.07
C SER A 4 6.58 9.94 6.52
N PRO A 5 5.41 9.30 6.45
CA PRO A 5 5.31 7.86 6.66
C PRO A 5 6.35 7.20 5.75
N ARG A 6 7.25 6.38 6.33
CA ARG A 6 8.39 5.74 5.64
C ARG A 6 7.92 4.73 4.59
N ARG A 7 7.36 5.25 3.49
CA ARG A 7 6.83 4.51 2.35
C ARG A 7 7.93 4.47 1.29
N ASN A 8 8.31 3.26 0.88
CA ASN A 8 9.34 3.07 -0.14
C ASN A 8 8.80 3.41 -1.54
N VAL A 9 7.56 3.04 -1.84
CA VAL A 9 6.93 3.22 -3.15
C VAL A 9 5.52 3.79 -2.95
N ILE A 10 5.15 4.75 -3.79
CA ILE A 10 3.82 5.38 -3.81
C ILE A 10 3.27 5.25 -5.23
N LEU A 11 2.13 4.59 -5.36
CA LEU A 11 1.40 4.44 -6.61
C LEU A 11 0.10 5.23 -6.55
N ARG A 12 -0.33 5.77 -7.68
CA ARG A 12 -1.65 6.39 -7.86
C ARG A 12 -2.55 5.40 -8.60
N GLY A 13 -3.82 5.33 -8.23
CA GLY A 13 -4.77 4.45 -8.93
C GLY A 13 -4.62 2.95 -8.62
N ALA A 14 -3.79 2.56 -7.65
CA ALA A 14 -3.62 1.17 -7.24
C ALA A 14 -4.50 0.81 -6.04
N GLU A 15 -5.42 -0.14 -6.21
CA GLU A 15 -6.17 -0.73 -5.10
C GLU A 15 -5.28 -1.76 -4.37
N LEU A 16 -4.91 -1.46 -3.13
CA LEU A 16 -3.91 -2.26 -2.40
C LEU A 16 -4.50 -3.41 -1.58
N VAL A 17 -5.79 -3.35 -1.25
CA VAL A 17 -6.44 -4.36 -0.39
C VAL A 17 -6.51 -5.74 -1.06
N PRO A 18 -6.90 -5.85 -2.35
CA PRO A 18 -6.94 -7.15 -3.03
C PRO A 18 -5.56 -7.81 -3.19
N LEU A 19 -4.48 -7.02 -3.13
CA LEU A 19 -3.11 -7.53 -3.28
C LEU A 19 -2.57 -8.22 -2.03
N ILE A 20 -3.32 -8.21 -0.92
CA ILE A 20 -2.92 -8.88 0.32
C ILE A 20 -2.98 -10.40 0.11
N GLY A 21 -1.86 -11.06 0.38
CA GLY A 21 -1.64 -12.48 0.12
C GLY A 21 -1.39 -12.83 -1.34
N GLN A 22 -1.26 -11.84 -2.23
CA GLN A 22 -1.09 -12.05 -3.67
C GLN A 22 0.31 -11.65 -4.15
N ASP A 23 0.80 -12.36 -5.15
CA ASP A 23 2.01 -12.00 -5.88
C ASP A 23 1.66 -11.08 -7.04
N PHE A 24 2.25 -9.90 -7.05
CA PHE A 24 2.02 -8.90 -8.09
C PHE A 24 3.36 -8.36 -8.61
N VAL A 25 3.32 -7.70 -9.76
CA VAL A 25 4.52 -7.18 -10.40
C VAL A 25 4.36 -5.70 -10.68
N LEU A 26 5.41 -4.94 -10.40
CA LEU A 26 5.50 -3.53 -10.74
C LEU A 26 6.52 -3.33 -11.85
N GLU A 27 6.08 -2.72 -12.94
CA GLU A 27 6.91 -2.36 -14.09
C GLU A 27 7.06 -0.85 -14.17
N SER A 28 8.28 -0.37 -14.34
CA SER A 28 8.59 1.06 -14.42
C SER A 28 9.87 1.29 -15.20
N GLY A 29 9.85 2.22 -16.15
CA GLY A 29 11.06 2.67 -16.87
C GLY A 29 11.87 1.54 -17.51
N GLY A 30 11.21 0.46 -17.93
CA GLY A 30 11.84 -0.74 -18.50
C GLY A 30 12.29 -1.79 -17.48
N GLY A 31 12.20 -1.52 -16.18
CA GLY A 31 12.47 -2.50 -15.11
C GLY A 31 11.19 -3.19 -14.63
N ARG A 32 11.33 -4.42 -14.12
CA ARG A 32 10.24 -5.25 -13.59
C ARG A 32 10.63 -5.82 -12.24
N VAL A 33 9.80 -5.64 -11.22
CA VAL A 33 10.04 -6.17 -9.87
C VAL A 33 8.79 -6.90 -9.36
N ALA A 34 8.95 -8.17 -9.02
CA ALA A 34 7.89 -8.98 -8.41
C ALA A 34 7.85 -8.77 -6.89
N PHE A 35 6.65 -8.67 -6.34
CA PHE A 35 6.37 -8.46 -4.93
C PHE A 35 5.29 -9.42 -4.43
N HIS A 36 5.45 -9.90 -3.21
CA HIS A 36 4.40 -10.57 -2.46
C HIS A 36 3.74 -9.57 -1.50
N GLY A 37 2.44 -9.33 -1.65
CA GLY A 37 1.68 -8.50 -0.72
C GLY A 37 1.44 -9.23 0.60
N GLY A 38 2.01 -8.75 1.70
CA GLY A 38 1.95 -9.45 2.98
C GLY A 38 0.75 -9.02 3.84
N ARG A 39 0.82 -7.80 4.39
CA ARG A 39 -0.21 -7.30 5.32
C ARG A 39 -0.39 -5.80 5.20
N HIS A 40 -1.51 -5.29 5.70
CA HIS A 40 -1.72 -3.85 5.86
C HIS A 40 -0.56 -3.20 6.64
N ALA A 41 -0.15 -2.02 6.18
CA ALA A 41 0.76 -1.13 6.89
C ALA A 41 -0.04 -0.37 7.96
N HIS A 42 -0.43 -1.06 9.04
CA HIS A 42 -1.23 -0.44 10.09
C HIS A 42 -0.52 0.75 10.74
N PRO A 43 -1.24 1.87 10.93
CA PRO A 43 -0.70 3.00 11.66
C PRO A 43 -0.52 2.67 13.15
N CYS A 44 0.59 3.07 13.77
CA CYS A 44 0.77 3.01 15.22
C CYS A 44 0.40 4.35 15.89
N ALA A 45 0.07 4.31 17.18
CA ALA A 45 -0.29 5.49 17.98
C ALA A 45 0.82 6.55 18.05
N TRP A 46 2.08 6.17 17.80
CA TRP A 46 3.20 7.10 17.72
C TRP A 46 2.99 8.18 16.64
N MET A 47 2.22 7.89 15.59
CA MET A 47 1.99 8.85 14.51
C MET A 47 1.15 10.06 14.91
N ASP A 48 0.32 9.95 15.96
CA ASP A 48 -0.33 11.13 16.53
C ASP A 48 0.69 12.15 17.06
N ARG A 49 1.86 11.67 17.52
CA ARG A 49 2.93 12.55 18.04
C ARG A 49 3.82 13.13 16.95
N VAL A 50 3.98 12.45 15.81
CA VAL A 50 4.98 12.85 14.79
C VAL A 50 4.37 13.52 13.57
N LEU A 51 3.09 13.26 13.26
CA LEU A 51 2.37 13.93 12.17
C LEU A 51 1.50 15.06 12.70
N ALA A 52 0.46 14.72 13.45
CA ALA A 52 -0.47 15.64 14.10
C ALA A 52 -1.41 14.84 15.01
N PRO A 53 -1.99 15.45 16.06
CA PRO A 53 -3.06 14.82 16.82
C PRO A 53 -4.19 14.33 15.90
N GLY A 54 -4.56 13.05 16.01
CA GLY A 54 -5.61 12.43 15.19
C GLY A 54 -5.12 11.79 13.88
N ALA A 55 -3.82 11.90 13.55
CA ALA A 55 -3.21 11.24 12.40
C ALA A 55 -3.38 9.70 12.43
N HIS A 56 -3.31 9.09 13.61
CA HIS A 56 -3.53 7.65 13.77
C HIS A 56 -4.94 7.25 13.32
N LYS A 57 -5.97 8.00 13.72
CA LYS A 57 -7.36 7.76 13.31
C LYS A 57 -7.55 8.02 11.82
N ALA A 58 -7.00 9.13 11.31
CA ALA A 58 -7.10 9.51 9.90
C ALA A 58 -6.42 8.52 8.95
N MET A 59 -5.32 7.90 9.38
CA MET A 59 -4.57 6.93 8.56
C MET A 59 -5.03 5.49 8.74
N ARG A 60 -6.00 5.21 9.62
CA ARG A 60 -6.55 3.87 9.80
C ARG A 60 -7.15 3.38 8.47
N GLY A 61 -6.73 2.21 8.02
CA GLY A 61 -7.11 1.66 6.71
C GLY A 61 -6.43 2.31 5.50
N ARG A 62 -5.64 3.39 5.68
CA ARG A 62 -4.96 4.13 4.60
C ARG A 62 -3.43 4.06 4.69
N GLY A 63 -2.91 3.18 5.54
CA GLY A 63 -1.46 3.08 5.76
C GLY A 63 -0.68 2.45 4.60
N GLY A 64 -1.37 1.74 3.70
CA GLY A 64 -0.79 1.07 2.53
C GLY A 64 -0.55 -0.42 2.74
N LEU A 65 0.28 -1.02 1.89
CA LEU A 65 0.59 -2.45 1.86
C LEU A 65 2.07 -2.68 2.19
N ARG A 66 2.35 -3.61 3.10
CA ARG A 66 3.71 -4.14 3.28
C ARG A 66 3.92 -5.29 2.34
N CYS A 67 4.96 -5.19 1.53
CA CYS A 67 5.28 -6.19 0.51
C CYS A 67 6.69 -6.72 0.72
N ARG A 68 6.92 -7.96 0.32
CA ARG A 68 8.25 -8.56 0.23
C ARG A 68 8.67 -8.63 -1.25
N PRO A 69 9.81 -8.07 -1.65
CA PRO A 69 10.31 -8.27 -3.01
C PRO A 69 10.65 -9.75 -3.21
N LEU A 70 10.20 -10.32 -4.33
CA LEU A 70 10.50 -11.69 -4.76
C LEU A 70 11.59 -11.72 -5.82
N SER A 71 11.77 -10.62 -6.54
CA SER A 71 12.75 -10.48 -7.62
C SER A 71 13.55 -9.19 -7.45
N SER A 72 14.75 -9.18 -8.01
CA SER A 72 15.61 -8.00 -8.08
C SER A 72 15.32 -7.22 -9.36
N GLY A 73 15.36 -5.89 -9.28
CA GLY A 73 15.20 -5.02 -10.43
C GLY A 73 15.24 -3.55 -10.03
N VAL A 74 15.07 -2.67 -11.01
CA VAL A 74 15.10 -1.22 -10.80
C VAL A 74 13.71 -0.65 -11.00
N LEU A 75 13.24 0.13 -10.03
CA LEU A 75 12.04 0.94 -10.15
C LEU A 75 12.44 2.40 -10.36
N GLN A 76 11.82 3.05 -11.34
CA GLN A 76 12.03 4.45 -11.62
C GLN A 76 10.82 5.28 -11.21
N ARG A 77 11.00 6.59 -11.06
CA ARG A 77 9.85 7.49 -10.86
C ARG A 77 9.25 7.82 -12.21
N GLY A 78 7.91 7.84 -12.29
CA GLY A 78 7.19 8.18 -13.50
C GLY A 78 6.02 7.23 -13.74
N PRO A 79 5.63 7.01 -15.01
CA PRO A 79 4.59 6.04 -15.34
C PRO A 79 5.04 4.63 -14.95
N ALA A 80 4.17 3.95 -14.22
CA ALA A 80 4.38 2.59 -13.77
C ALA A 80 3.12 1.75 -14.03
N VAL A 81 3.32 0.49 -14.37
CA VAL A 81 2.26 -0.48 -14.61
C VAL A 81 2.27 -1.51 -13.48
N LEU A 82 1.12 -1.66 -12.83
CA LEU A 82 0.91 -2.65 -11.80
C LEU A 82 0.19 -3.86 -12.41
N ILE A 83 0.87 -4.98 -12.50
CA ILE A 83 0.32 -6.25 -12.97
C ILE A 83 -0.12 -7.05 -11.76
N SER A 84 -1.41 -7.30 -11.65
CA SER A 84 -2.05 -7.98 -10.53
C SER A 84 -2.74 -9.26 -11.00
N PRO A 85 -2.65 -10.37 -10.25
CA PRO A 85 -3.41 -11.58 -10.54
C PRO A 85 -4.91 -11.41 -10.23
N VAL A 86 -5.26 -10.40 -9.43
CA VAL A 86 -6.63 -10.05 -9.06
C VAL A 86 -7.07 -8.78 -9.77
N ARG A 87 -8.37 -8.68 -10.10
CA ARG A 87 -8.94 -7.45 -10.64
C ARG A 87 -8.82 -6.32 -9.62
N LEU A 88 -8.23 -5.21 -10.06
CA LEU A 88 -8.12 -3.98 -9.28
C LEU A 88 -9.09 -2.95 -9.83
N ASP A 89 -9.75 -2.20 -8.94
CA ASP A 89 -10.58 -1.07 -9.30
C ASP A 89 -9.82 0.25 -9.02
N PRO A 90 -9.42 1.01 -10.05
CA PRO A 90 -8.72 2.29 -9.85
C PRO A 90 -9.59 3.31 -9.10
N GLY A 91 -10.92 3.21 -9.16
CA GLY A 91 -11.84 4.03 -8.36
C GLY A 91 -11.75 3.77 -6.86
N ARG A 92 -11.23 2.61 -6.46
CA ARG A 92 -11.02 2.20 -5.05
C ARG A 92 -9.59 2.38 -4.57
N ALA A 93 -8.70 2.95 -5.39
CA ALA A 93 -7.30 3.15 -5.01
C ALA A 93 -7.09 4.01 -3.74
N SER A 94 -8.01 4.94 -3.46
CA SER A 94 -8.01 5.77 -2.24
C SER A 94 -8.95 5.25 -1.16
N ALA A 95 -9.65 4.14 -1.42
CA ALA A 95 -10.60 3.60 -0.47
C ALA A 95 -9.84 3.15 0.79
N PRO A 96 -10.24 3.62 1.99
CA PRO A 96 -9.68 3.08 3.20
C PRO A 96 -10.02 1.59 3.26
N SER A 97 -9.03 0.77 3.57
CA SER A 97 -9.25 -0.60 4.02
C SER A 97 -9.90 -0.56 5.39
N VAL A 98 -11.20 -0.33 5.40
CA VAL A 98 -12.00 -0.54 6.59
C VAL A 98 -12.11 -2.06 6.70
N LEU A 99 -11.36 -2.66 7.64
CA LEU A 99 -11.76 -3.95 8.17
C LEU A 99 -13.23 -3.78 8.56
N ARG A 100 -14.15 -4.37 7.79
CA ARG A 100 -15.50 -4.58 8.31
C ARG A 100 -15.27 -5.24 9.66
N PRO A 101 -15.84 -4.71 10.76
CA PRO A 101 -15.84 -5.46 11.99
C PRO A 101 -16.44 -6.82 11.62
N SER A 102 -15.62 -7.86 11.60
CA SER A 102 -16.13 -9.21 11.68
C SER A 102 -16.91 -9.18 12.98
N ARG A 103 -18.24 -9.09 12.89
CA ARG A 103 -19.11 -9.48 13.99
C ARG A 103 -18.65 -10.90 14.29
N LEU A 104 -17.86 -11.06 15.35
CA LEU A 104 -17.74 -12.36 15.98
C LEU A 104 -19.17 -12.73 16.43
N PRO A 105 -19.60 -13.98 16.22
CA PRO A 105 -20.83 -14.48 16.82
C PRO A 105 -20.77 -14.45 18.34
#